data_AF-A0A3P6Z980-F1
#
_entry.id   AF-A0A3P6Z980-F1
#
_cell.length_a   1.000
_cell.length_b   1.000
_cell.length_c   1.000
_cell.angle_alpha   90.00
_cell.angle_beta   90.00
_cell.angle_gamma   90.00
#
_symmetry.space_group_name_H-M   'P 1'
#
loop_
_entity.id
_entity.type
_entity.pdbx_description
1 polymer ?
#
loop_
_entity_poly.entity_id
_entity_poly.type
_entity_poly.pdbx_seq_one_letter_code
_entity_poly.pdbx_strand_id
1 'polypeptide(L)'
;MSFIDPLLRSDCWDVPRSSRGSPILKYACHGQKGNQHFALRWLQGVDVNPVMIKHVPSNTCLEGDVATMKIYLAPCDASVMAQHWHWDTIQWKKAKKHEKELHLEA
;
A
#
# COMPACT_ATOMS: atom_id res chain seq x y z
N MET A 1 -0.84 -4.85 5.81
CA MET A 1 0.64 -4.78 5.85
C MET A 1 1.10 -3.32 5.94
N SER A 2 2.35 -3.07 6.32
CA SER A 2 2.98 -1.74 6.30
C SER A 2 4.14 -1.74 5.31
N PHE A 3 4.29 -0.66 4.54
CA PHE A 3 5.43 -0.47 3.64
C PHE A 3 6.53 0.28 4.39
N ILE A 4 7.67 -0.37 4.56
CA ILE A 4 8.79 0.12 5.38
C ILE A 4 9.87 0.69 4.46
N ASP A 5 10.40 1.85 4.80
CA ASP A 5 11.57 2.41 4.12
C ASP A 5 12.81 1.54 4.39
N PRO A 6 13.46 1.00 3.34
CA PRO A 6 14.65 0.16 3.53
C PRO A 6 15.86 0.93 4.08
N LEU A 7 15.94 2.25 3.86
CA LEU A 7 17.01 3.12 4.35
C LEU A 7 16.78 3.56 5.80
N LEU A 8 15.52 3.77 6.17
CA LEU A 8 15.07 4.14 7.51
C LEU A 8 14.08 3.08 7.99
N ARG A 9 14.61 1.95 8.48
CA ARG A 9 13.82 0.75 8.85
C ARG A 9 12.73 1.00 9.92
N SER A 10 12.75 2.18 10.55
CA SER A 10 11.74 2.64 11.50
C SER A 10 10.58 3.39 10.86
N ASP A 11 10.67 3.76 9.58
CA ASP A 11 9.70 4.62 8.92
C ASP A 11 8.81 3.82 7.98
N CYS A 12 7.52 4.05 8.11
CA CYS A 12 6.45 3.44 7.34
C CYS A 12 5.82 4.47 6.42
N TRP A 13 5.19 3.99 5.35
CA TRP A 13 4.22 4.80 4.63
C TRP A 13 3.04 5.16 5.51
N ASP A 14 2.68 6.43 5.50
CA ASP A 14 1.64 7.02 6.33
C ASP A 14 0.77 7.98 5.51
N VAL A 15 -0.54 7.88 5.71
CA VAL A 15 -1.55 8.71 5.08
C VAL A 15 -2.21 9.58 6.16
N PRO A 16 -1.73 10.81 6.41
CA PRO A 16 -2.21 11.63 7.52
C PRO A 16 -3.67 12.06 7.36
N ARG A 17 -4.18 12.07 6.12
CA ARG A 17 -5.58 12.38 5.80
C ARG A 17 -6.14 11.36 4.82
N SER A 18 -7.26 10.76 5.17
CA SER A 18 -7.96 9.76 4.35
C SER A 18 -8.81 10.35 3.21
N SER A 19 -8.39 11.49 2.64
CA SER A 19 -9.10 12.18 1.54
C SER A 19 -8.52 11.83 0.16
N ARG A 20 -9.29 12.08 -0.91
CA ARG A 20 -8.79 11.97 -2.29
C ARG A 20 -7.63 12.96 -2.52
N GLY A 21 -6.62 12.51 -3.24
CA GLY A 21 -5.41 13.29 -3.54
C GLY A 21 -4.43 13.37 -2.37
N SER A 22 -4.66 12.65 -1.27
CA SER A 22 -3.77 12.72 -0.12
C SER A 22 -2.40 12.11 -0.46
N PRO A 23 -1.30 12.80 -0.14
CA PRO A 23 0.03 12.30 -0.39
C PRO A 23 0.37 11.17 0.59
N ILE A 24 1.36 10.36 0.20
CA ILE A 24 1.94 9.34 1.07
C ILE A 24 3.22 9.89 1.64
N LEU A 25 3.30 9.93 2.96
CA LEU A 25 4.46 10.44 3.69
C LEU A 25 5.21 9.29 4.35
N LYS A 26 6.44 9.55 4.79
CA LYS A 26 7.18 8.67 5.68
C LYS A 26 6.94 9.14 7.11
N TYR A 27 6.56 8.22 7.99
CA TYR A 27 6.37 8.49 9.42
C TYR A 27 6.78 7.27 10.23
N ALA A 28 7.12 7.47 11.49
CA ALA A 28 7.54 6.38 12.37
C ALA A 28 6.49 5.25 12.40
N CYS A 29 6.94 4.01 12.14
CA CYS A 29 6.14 2.80 12.24
C CYS A 29 5.71 2.60 13.70
N HIS A 30 4.41 2.56 13.96
CA HIS A 30 3.88 2.38 15.32
C HIS A 30 3.09 1.09 15.53
N GLY A 31 2.94 0.23 14.51
CA GLY A 31 2.37 -1.12 14.63
C GLY A 31 0.87 -1.22 14.92
N GLN A 32 0.22 -0.13 15.35
CA GLN A 32 -1.20 -0.12 15.77
C GLN A 32 -2.20 -0.32 14.63
N LYS A 33 -1.74 -0.35 13.38
CA LYS A 33 -2.58 -0.27 12.17
C LYS A 33 -3.41 1.04 12.17
N GLY A 34 -3.94 1.44 11.02
CA GLY A 34 -4.52 2.79 10.83
C GLY A 34 -4.05 3.39 9.52
N ASN A 35 -3.71 4.67 9.52
CA ASN A 35 -3.16 5.43 8.39
C ASN A 35 -1.87 4.83 7.75
N GLN A 36 -1.26 3.83 8.39
CA GLN A 36 -0.11 3.08 7.87
C GLN A 36 -0.48 1.69 7.33
N HIS A 37 -1.78 1.38 7.27
CA HIS A 37 -2.26 0.05 6.92
C HIS A 37 -2.69 -0.03 5.45
N PHE A 38 -1.95 -0.83 4.70
CA PHE A 38 -2.20 -1.07 3.29
C PHE A 38 -2.43 -2.55 3.01
N ALA A 39 -3.08 -2.86 1.89
CA ALA A 39 -3.29 -4.20 1.39
C ALA A 39 -2.98 -4.28 -0.11
N LEU A 40 -2.54 -5.44 -0.58
CA LEU A 40 -2.41 -5.70 -2.01
C LEU A 40 -3.74 -6.23 -2.54
N ARG A 41 -4.13 -5.74 -3.71
CA ARG A 41 -5.28 -6.23 -4.46
C ARG A 41 -4.79 -6.73 -5.81
N TRP A 42 -4.91 -8.02 -6.03
CA TRP A 42 -4.56 -8.64 -7.31
C TRP A 42 -5.57 -8.26 -8.40
N LEU A 43 -5.06 -7.95 -9.59
CA LEU A 43 -5.88 -7.60 -10.75
C LEU A 43 -6.22 -8.81 -11.63
N GLN A 44 -5.32 -9.79 -11.66
CA GLN A 44 -5.45 -11.00 -12.47
C GLN A 44 -5.57 -12.23 -11.56
N GLY A 45 -4.45 -12.87 -11.27
CA GLY A 45 -4.35 -14.02 -10.38
C GLY A 45 -3.73 -13.67 -9.02
N VAL A 46 -3.95 -14.53 -8.03
CA VAL A 46 -3.32 -14.44 -6.72
C VAL A 46 -1.80 -14.60 -6.88
N ASP A 47 -1.03 -13.74 -6.22
CA ASP A 47 0.44 -13.73 -6.25
C ASP A 47 1.04 -13.40 -7.62
N VAL A 48 0.30 -12.65 -8.45
CA VAL A 48 0.71 -12.25 -9.80
C VAL A 48 0.69 -10.73 -9.93
N ASN A 49 1.69 -10.18 -10.63
CA ASN A 49 1.70 -8.77 -11.04
C ASN A 49 0.78 -8.53 -12.26
N PRO A 50 0.25 -7.31 -12.45
CA PRO A 50 0.31 -6.19 -11.51
C PRO A 50 -0.67 -6.33 -10.33
N VAL A 51 -0.39 -5.59 -9.27
CA VAL A 51 -1.28 -5.44 -8.12
C VAL A 51 -1.64 -3.96 -7.93
N MET A 52 -2.81 -3.71 -7.36
CA MET A 52 -3.14 -2.40 -6.79
C MET A 52 -2.74 -2.39 -5.32
N ILE A 53 -2.34 -1.22 -4.81
CA ILE A 53 -2.04 -1.03 -3.39
C ILE A 53 -3.19 -0.21 -2.79
N LYS A 54 -3.96 -0.82 -1.91
CA LYS A 54 -5.13 -0.22 -1.26
C LYS A 54 -4.74 0.29 0.12
N HIS A 55 -5.03 1.55 0.40
CA HIS A 55 -5.06 2.06 1.77
C HIS A 55 -6.34 1.58 2.45
N VAL A 56 -6.20 0.75 3.46
CA VAL A 56 -7.33 0.00 4.03
C VAL A 56 -8.34 0.91 4.75
N PRO A 57 -7.93 1.87 5.61
CA PRO A 57 -8.88 2.72 6.32
C PRO A 57 -9.76 3.59 5.42
N SER A 58 -9.21 4.12 4.32
CA SER A 58 -9.93 5.03 3.41
C SER A 58 -10.58 4.33 2.23
N ASN A 59 -10.32 3.04 2.03
CA ASN A 59 -10.77 2.28 0.86
C ASN A 59 -10.37 2.89 -0.49
N THR A 60 -9.23 3.59 -0.54
CA THR A 60 -8.65 4.20 -1.74
C THR A 60 -7.40 3.45 -2.17
N CYS A 61 -6.96 3.67 -3.41
CA CYS A 61 -5.79 3.01 -3.98
C CYS A 61 -4.71 4.04 -4.29
N LEU A 62 -3.46 3.55 -4.29
CA LEU A 62 -2.32 4.31 -4.76
C LEU A 62 -2.42 4.53 -6.26
N GLU A 63 -2.23 5.78 -6.66
CA GLU A 63 -2.13 6.21 -8.04
C GLU A 63 -0.86 7.05 -8.22
N GLY A 64 -0.11 6.76 -9.27
CA GLY A 64 1.08 7.53 -9.65
C GLY A 64 0.75 8.57 -10.72
N ASP A 65 1.22 9.80 -10.54
CA ASP A 65 1.28 10.81 -11.59
C ASP A 65 2.72 10.93 -12.08
N VAL A 66 2.96 10.42 -13.28
CA VAL A 66 4.27 10.40 -13.93
C VAL A 66 4.74 11.81 -14.30
N ALA A 67 3.82 12.72 -14.63
CA ALA A 67 4.17 14.08 -15.04
C ALA A 67 4.71 14.89 -13.86
N THR A 68 4.17 14.68 -12.66
CA THR A 68 4.62 15.38 -11.44
C THR A 68 5.53 14.54 -10.54
N MET A 69 5.79 13.29 -10.90
CA MET A 69 6.52 12.29 -10.10
C MET A 69 5.96 12.15 -8.68
N LYS A 70 4.63 12.17 -8.55
CA LYS A 70 3.93 12.07 -7.26
C LYS A 70 3.15 10.77 -7.15
N ILE A 71 2.97 10.32 -5.92
CA ILE A 71 2.08 9.22 -5.57
C ILE A 71 1.07 9.75 -4.56
N TYR A 72 -0.20 9.46 -4.80
CA TYR A 72 -1.31 9.89 -3.94
C TYR A 72 -2.40 8.84 -3.89
N LEU A 73 -3.39 9.07 -3.02
CA LEU A 73 -4.58 8.22 -2.92
C LEU A 73 -5.70 8.69 -3.86
N ALA A 74 -6.22 7.77 -4.66
CA ALA A 74 -7.35 7.96 -5.55
C ALA A 74 -8.44 6.89 -5.32
N PRO A 75 -9.69 7.10 -5.76
CA PRO A 75 -10.67 6.02 -5.83
C PRO A 75 -10.09 4.83 -6.59
N CYS A 76 -10.25 3.62 -6.05
CA CYS A 76 -9.73 2.42 -6.68
C CYS A 76 -10.42 2.14 -8.03
N ASP A 77 -9.65 2.14 -9.11
CA ASP A 77 -10.14 1.83 -10.45
C ASP A 77 -9.15 0.91 -11.18
N ALA A 78 -9.59 -0.32 -11.47
CA ALA A 78 -8.77 -1.32 -12.14
C ALA A 78 -8.51 -0.99 -13.62
N SER A 79 -9.29 -0.10 -14.23
CA SER A 79 -9.06 0.38 -15.60
C SER A 79 -7.93 1.42 -15.69
N VAL A 80 -7.54 2.02 -14.55
CA VAL A 80 -6.49 3.04 -14.49
C VAL A 80 -5.12 2.39 -14.35
N MET A 81 -4.33 2.42 -15.44
CA MET A 81 -2.97 1.86 -15.46
C MET A 81 -2.03 2.52 -14.43
N ALA A 82 -2.27 3.78 -14.08
CA ALA A 82 -1.51 4.49 -13.05
C ALA A 82 -1.70 3.93 -11.64
N GLN A 83 -2.65 3.01 -11.43
CA GLN A 83 -2.86 2.29 -10.17
C GLN A 83 -2.28 0.86 -10.21
N HIS A 84 -1.59 0.47 -11.29
CA HIS A 84 -1.05 -0.86 -11.49
C HIS A 84 0.43 -0.88 -11.10
N TRP A 85 0.73 -1.49 -9.96
CA TRP A 85 2.07 -1.54 -9.41
C TRP A 85 2.71 -2.89 -9.72
N HIS A 86 3.86 -2.84 -10.41
CA HIS A 86 4.70 -4.00 -10.68
C HIS A 86 5.82 -4.09 -9.64
N TRP A 87 5.86 -5.19 -8.92
CA TRP A 87 6.94 -5.49 -7.97
C TRP A 87 8.01 -6.33 -8.67
N ASP A 88 9.26 -5.89 -8.59
CA ASP A 88 10.39 -6.63 -9.15
C ASP A 88 10.61 -7.97 -8.40
N THR A 89 10.62 -7.92 -7.07
CA THR A 89 10.67 -9.11 -6.21
C THR A 89 9.71 -8.97 -5.05
N ILE A 90 8.91 -10.01 -4.82
CA ILE A 90 7.96 -10.05 -3.70
C ILE A 90 7.82 -11.46 -3.14
N GLN A 91 7.98 -11.58 -1.82
CA GLN A 91 7.86 -12.85 -1.11
C GLN A 91 6.41 -13.07 -0.66
N TRP A 92 5.55 -13.45 -1.60
CA TRP A 92 4.10 -13.60 -1.40
C TRP A 92 3.71 -14.40 -0.16
N LYS A 93 4.35 -15.56 0.05
CA LYS A 93 4.10 -16.43 1.22
C LYS A 93 4.37 -15.70 2.55
N LYS A 94 5.44 -14.90 2.61
CA LYS A 94 5.82 -14.14 3.79
C LYS A 94 4.87 -12.97 4.03
N ALA A 95 4.49 -12.24 2.97
CA ALA A 95 3.53 -11.15 3.04
C ALA A 95 2.17 -11.63 3.60
N LYS A 96 1.66 -12.75 3.09
CA LYS A 96 0.42 -13.38 3.56
C LYS A 96 0.50 -13.91 4.98
N LYS A 97 1.62 -14.56 5.34
CA LYS A 97 1.85 -15.05 6.70
C LYS A 97 1.83 -13.88 7.70
N HIS A 98 2.55 -12.81 7.38
CA HIS A 98 2.59 -11.62 8.22
C HIS A 98 1.22 -10.94 8.36
N GLU A 99 0.43 -10.86 7.29
CA GLU A 99 -0.95 -10.36 7.36
C GLU A 99 -1.84 -11.22 8.27
N LYS A 100 -1.74 -12.55 8.16
CA LYS A 100 -2.49 -13.47 9.04
C LYS A 100 -2.07 -13.33 10.50
N GLU A 101 -0.78 -13.30 10.79
CA GLU A 101 -0.25 -13.12 12.16
C GLU A 101 -0.76 -11.80 12.75
N LEU A 102 -0.70 -10.71 11.98
CA LEU A 102 -1.28 -9.44 12.38
C LEU A 102 -2.78 -9.56 12.70
N HIS A 103 -3.55 -10.37 11.97
CA HIS A 103 -5.00 -10.53 12.20
C HIS A 103 -5.35 -11.52 13.31
N LEU A 104 -4.40 -12.34 13.75
CA LEU A 104 -4.56 -13.28 14.87
C LEU A 104 -4.22 -12.64 16.23
N GLU A 105 -3.48 -11.53 16.22
CA GLU A 105 -3.10 -10.74 17.40
C GLU A 105 -4.06 -9.56 17.68
N ALA A 106 -5.23 -9.52 17.03
CA ALA A 106 -6.24 -8.47 17.17
C ALA A 106 -7.51 -8.95 17.86
#